data_AF-A0A8J4E737-F1
#
_entry.id   AF-A0A8J4E737-F1
#
_cell.length_a   1.000
_cell.length_b   1.000
_cell.length_c   1.000
_cell.angle_alpha   90.00
_cell.angle_beta   90.00
_cell.angle_gamma   90.00
#
_symmetry.space_group_name_H-M   'P 1'
#
loop_
_entity.id
_entity.type
_entity.pdbx_description
1 polymer ?
#
loop_
_entity_poly.entity_id
_entity_poly.type
_entity_poly.pdbx_seq_one_letter_code
_entity_poly.pdbx_strand_id
1 'polypeptide(L)'
;MGVAATPLRSAQAAVPYPFKLGIASGDPAADSVVLWTRLAPSPLNADGQGGMANADVAVDWQIATDELFGSLVGSGTVTARYADAHSVHVVAGGLAPDAEYYYRFRAQGHISPVGRTRTTPAVDTFGRDFVMAFASCAHYEEAYYTAYRRMAEDRPDLVLHLGDYIYEGGPTAGRVRLHVGDEIISLADYRRRYALYKSDPDLQAAHAVAPWVVVPDDHEVENNVAGNSRSGNSPALTAAQWTARRTAAFRAYYENMPLRPTSTPSGASIPLFRRIRWGRLATFHMLDTRQFRNDQACDDGWKVCSDADLASRSITGGPQETWLLDGLNQHFGTWDIIGQQVFFARRFNSTGASMDSWDGYRASRARIQQGWIARGTRNPVVLTGDVHRAWANDLKADYANPASATIGTELVATSVGSGGDGDASTAVPDQATNPHLKFYSNRRGYVRTTIGQTQLRADFRAVATVTEHGAPVTTVKSFVVQDGVPGLQAV
;
A
#
# COMPACT_ATOMS: atom_id res chain seq x y z
N MET A 1 20.76 -19.53 68.86
CA MET A 1 20.74 -18.53 67.78
C MET A 1 20.26 -19.22 66.51
N GLY A 2 18.99 -19.06 66.15
CA GLY A 2 18.43 -19.61 64.92
C GLY A 2 18.52 -18.57 63.82
N VAL A 3 19.30 -18.85 62.77
CA VAL A 3 19.36 -17.99 61.58
C VAL A 3 18.13 -18.29 60.74
N ALA A 4 17.20 -17.34 60.68
CA ALA A 4 16.04 -17.41 59.80
C ALA A 4 16.52 -17.30 58.34
N ALA A 5 16.21 -18.31 57.54
CA ALA A 5 16.46 -18.29 56.11
C ALA A 5 15.48 -17.33 55.42
N THR A 6 16.00 -16.28 54.80
CA THR A 6 15.24 -15.36 53.96
C THR A 6 14.76 -16.10 52.71
N PRO A 7 13.47 -16.03 52.31
CA PRO A 7 13.01 -16.66 51.09
C PRO A 7 13.69 -15.98 49.90
N LEU A 8 14.32 -16.78 49.04
CA LEU A 8 14.74 -16.35 47.70
C LEU A 8 13.48 -15.92 46.95
N ARG A 9 13.32 -14.61 46.74
CA ARG A 9 12.36 -14.10 45.74
C ARG A 9 12.76 -14.71 44.41
N SER A 10 11.88 -15.55 43.85
CA SER A 10 11.97 -15.97 42.46
C SER A 10 12.09 -14.71 41.60
N ALA A 11 13.21 -14.53 40.91
CA ALA A 11 13.32 -13.50 39.89
C ALA A 11 12.27 -13.82 38.82
N GLN A 12 11.15 -13.11 38.84
CA GLN A 12 10.15 -13.20 37.79
C GLN A 12 10.85 -12.75 36.51
N ALA A 13 10.95 -13.64 35.52
CA ALA A 13 11.61 -13.34 34.26
C ALA A 13 11.00 -12.04 33.68
N ALA A 14 11.86 -11.10 33.27
CA ALA A 14 11.41 -9.84 32.71
C ALA A 14 10.51 -10.11 31.48
N VAL A 15 9.32 -9.49 31.44
CA VAL A 15 8.43 -9.61 30.28
C VAL A 15 9.15 -9.02 29.06
N PRO A 16 9.33 -9.77 27.96
CA PRO A 16 10.03 -9.25 26.79
C PRO A 16 9.28 -8.10 26.12
N TYR A 17 10.01 -7.17 25.48
CA TYR A 17 9.41 -6.05 24.76
C TYR A 17 8.49 -6.51 23.62
N PRO A 18 7.20 -6.16 23.61
CA PRO A 18 6.23 -6.74 22.67
C PRO A 18 6.08 -5.96 21.36
N PHE A 19 6.44 -4.68 21.29
CA PHE A 19 6.20 -3.83 20.10
C PHE A 19 7.30 -3.95 19.05
N LYS A 20 7.80 -5.17 18.78
CA LYS A 20 8.90 -5.41 17.82
C LYS A 20 8.51 -5.23 16.36
N LEU A 21 7.22 -5.13 16.05
CA LEU A 21 6.67 -4.86 14.72
C LEU A 21 6.32 -3.37 14.53
N GLY A 22 6.67 -2.54 15.51
CA GLY A 22 6.37 -1.12 15.52
C GLY A 22 4.89 -0.81 15.71
N ILE A 23 4.50 0.33 15.17
CA ILE A 23 3.16 0.92 15.22
C ILE A 23 2.84 1.44 13.83
N ALA A 24 1.55 1.65 13.55
CA ALA A 24 1.11 2.30 12.33
C ALA A 24 -0.17 3.10 12.60
N SER A 25 -0.47 4.04 11.70
CA SER A 25 -1.79 4.68 11.64
C SER A 25 -2.30 4.65 10.21
N GLY A 26 -3.60 4.80 10.00
CA GLY A 26 -4.17 4.66 8.66
C GLY A 26 -5.63 5.03 8.54
N ASP A 27 -6.12 4.94 7.29
CA ASP A 27 -7.49 5.28 6.89
C ASP A 27 -8.02 6.56 7.58
N PRO A 28 -7.34 7.71 7.44
CA PRO A 28 -7.70 8.93 8.14
C PRO A 28 -9.05 9.46 7.65
N ALA A 29 -9.78 10.10 8.56
CA ALA A 29 -10.98 10.88 8.32
C ALA A 29 -10.83 12.26 8.99
N ALA A 30 -11.84 13.13 8.82
CA ALA A 30 -11.80 14.49 9.33
C ALA A 30 -11.77 14.52 10.87
N ASP A 31 -12.39 13.54 11.52
CA ASP A 31 -12.54 13.50 12.98
C ASP A 31 -11.94 12.24 13.60
N SER A 32 -11.28 11.40 12.80
CA SER A 32 -10.80 10.11 13.28
C SER A 32 -9.61 9.55 12.48
N VAL A 33 -8.86 8.65 13.11
CA VAL A 33 -7.81 7.86 12.43
C VAL A 33 -7.72 6.46 13.03
N VAL A 34 -7.29 5.48 12.24
CA VAL A 34 -6.97 4.14 12.76
C VAL A 34 -5.58 4.17 13.38
N LEU A 35 -5.43 3.64 14.58
CA LEU A 35 -4.15 3.35 15.21
C LEU A 35 -3.96 1.83 15.26
N TRP A 36 -2.76 1.36 14.95
CA TRP A 36 -2.43 -0.05 14.85
C TRP A 36 -1.14 -0.40 15.57
N THR A 37 -1.12 -1.56 16.20
CA THR A 37 0.11 -2.27 16.60
C THR A 37 -0.17 -3.77 16.71
N ARG A 38 0.86 -4.57 16.97
CA ARG A 38 0.73 -6.00 17.25
C ARG A 38 1.75 -6.42 18.31
N LEU A 39 1.28 -7.13 19.34
CA LEU A 39 2.15 -7.65 20.39
C LEU A 39 2.86 -8.92 19.89
N ALA A 40 4.17 -8.85 19.73
CA ALA A 40 4.98 -9.95 19.19
C ALA A 40 6.43 -9.89 19.72
N PRO A 41 6.68 -10.32 20.97
CA PRO A 41 8.04 -10.37 21.55
C PRO A 41 9.01 -11.31 20.81
N SER A 42 8.50 -12.33 20.11
CA SER A 42 9.26 -13.24 19.25
C SER A 42 8.55 -13.34 17.88
N PRO A 43 8.65 -12.29 17.04
CA PRO A 43 7.78 -12.10 15.88
C PRO A 43 7.86 -13.22 14.82
N LEU A 44 8.99 -13.92 14.76
CA LEU A 44 9.26 -14.96 13.77
C LEU A 44 8.95 -16.39 14.25
N ASN A 45 8.27 -16.55 15.39
CA ASN A 45 7.83 -17.86 15.85
C ASN A 45 6.95 -18.56 14.78
N ALA A 46 7.16 -19.87 14.62
CA ALA A 46 6.55 -20.65 13.54
C ALA A 46 5.03 -20.83 13.66
N ASP A 47 4.47 -20.67 14.86
CA ASP A 47 3.01 -20.69 15.09
C ASP A 47 2.29 -19.43 14.57
N GLY A 48 3.05 -18.41 14.16
CA GLY A 48 2.51 -17.12 13.74
C GLY A 48 1.93 -16.28 14.88
N GLN A 49 2.12 -16.66 16.14
CA GLN A 49 1.57 -15.98 17.33
C GLN A 49 2.56 -15.01 18.00
N GLY A 50 3.75 -14.82 17.42
CA GLY A 50 4.69 -13.80 17.84
C GLY A 50 5.30 -14.02 19.22
N GLY A 51 5.23 -15.23 19.78
CA GLY A 51 5.74 -15.54 21.12
C GLY A 51 4.87 -15.07 22.28
N MET A 52 3.61 -14.74 22.00
CA MET A 52 2.63 -14.42 23.03
C MET A 52 2.04 -15.68 23.66
N ALA A 53 1.64 -15.60 24.93
CA ALA A 53 0.89 -16.66 25.58
C ALA A 53 -0.51 -16.81 24.95
N ASN A 54 -1.11 -18.00 25.07
CA ASN A 54 -2.50 -18.26 24.66
C ASN A 54 -3.51 -17.63 25.65
N ALA A 55 -3.50 -16.31 25.72
CA ALA A 55 -4.37 -15.49 26.53
C ALA A 55 -4.50 -14.10 25.91
N ASP A 56 -5.65 -13.47 26.10
CA ASP A 56 -5.89 -12.10 25.66
C ASP A 56 -5.12 -11.10 26.54
N VAL A 57 -4.72 -9.97 25.94
CA VAL A 57 -3.92 -8.94 26.61
C VAL A 57 -4.57 -7.57 26.48
N ALA A 58 -4.76 -6.88 27.59
CA ALA A 58 -5.18 -5.48 27.59
C ALA A 58 -4.05 -4.57 27.06
N VAL A 59 -4.39 -3.69 26.14
CA VAL A 59 -3.48 -2.71 25.54
C VAL A 59 -4.10 -1.33 25.68
N ASP A 60 -3.42 -0.45 26.41
CA ASP A 60 -3.81 0.95 26.48
C ASP A 60 -3.31 1.69 25.24
N TRP A 61 -4.09 2.64 24.75
CA TRP A 61 -3.70 3.55 23.68
C TRP A 61 -3.91 4.99 24.11
N GLN A 62 -3.09 5.88 23.58
CA GLN A 62 -3.16 7.31 23.84
C GLN A 62 -2.94 8.06 22.53
N ILE A 63 -3.64 9.17 22.36
CA ILE A 63 -3.42 10.15 21.30
C ILE A 63 -3.39 11.56 21.89
N ALA A 64 -2.43 12.36 21.44
CA ALA A 64 -2.04 13.64 22.02
C ALA A 64 -1.74 14.68 20.93
N THR A 65 -1.77 15.96 21.30
CA THR A 65 -1.39 17.07 20.42
C THR A 65 0.12 17.32 20.37
N ASP A 66 0.90 16.65 21.22
CA ASP A 66 2.34 16.80 21.34
C ASP A 66 3.04 15.45 21.56
N GLU A 67 4.28 15.35 21.11
CA GLU A 67 5.08 14.11 21.14
C GLU A 67 5.42 13.63 22.55
N LEU A 68 5.41 14.54 23.54
CA LEU A 68 5.70 14.23 24.95
C LEU A 68 4.46 13.72 25.69
N PHE A 69 3.29 13.73 25.05
CA PHE A 69 1.99 13.38 25.63
C PHE A 69 1.64 14.26 26.84
N GLY A 70 1.97 15.55 26.78
CA GLY A 70 1.58 16.54 27.79
C GLY A 70 0.10 16.86 27.77
N SER A 71 -0.55 16.80 26.59
CA SER A 71 -1.99 16.99 26.42
C SER A 71 -2.63 15.86 25.62
N LEU A 72 -3.30 14.96 26.32
CA LEU A 72 -4.08 13.87 25.71
C LEU A 72 -5.39 14.42 25.16
N VAL A 73 -5.74 14.04 23.93
CA VAL A 73 -7.05 14.31 23.31
C VAL A 73 -7.89 13.05 23.16
N GLY A 74 -7.30 11.88 23.40
CA GLY A 74 -8.01 10.61 23.49
C GLY A 74 -7.16 9.53 24.15
N SER A 75 -7.81 8.60 24.80
CA SER A 75 -7.17 7.40 25.35
C SER A 75 -8.21 6.32 25.62
N GLY A 76 -7.77 5.07 25.71
CA GLY A 76 -8.60 3.98 26.14
C GLY A 76 -7.81 2.69 26.25
N THR A 77 -8.53 1.59 26.49
CA THR A 77 -7.97 0.24 26.55
C THR A 77 -8.72 -0.65 25.58
N VAL A 78 -8.00 -1.48 24.85
CA VAL A 78 -8.57 -2.50 23.95
C VAL A 78 -7.96 -3.86 24.26
N THR A 79 -8.69 -4.92 23.95
CA THR A 79 -8.23 -6.29 24.15
C THR A 79 -7.55 -6.79 22.88
N ALA A 80 -6.22 -6.97 22.93
CA ALA A 80 -5.49 -7.70 21.91
C ALA A 80 -5.74 -9.20 22.09
N ARG A 81 -6.47 -9.81 21.16
CA ARG A 81 -6.92 -11.20 21.27
C ARG A 81 -5.87 -12.18 20.74
N TYR A 82 -5.70 -13.32 21.41
CA TYR A 82 -4.84 -14.40 20.89
C TYR A 82 -5.34 -14.93 19.53
N ALA A 83 -6.67 -14.96 19.34
CA ALA A 83 -7.28 -15.38 18.09
C ALA A 83 -6.77 -14.54 16.90
N ASP A 84 -6.52 -13.25 17.11
CA ASP A 84 -6.17 -12.26 16.07
C ASP A 84 -4.68 -11.90 16.12
N ALA A 85 -3.86 -12.85 16.59
CA ALA A 85 -2.41 -12.73 16.77
C ALA A 85 -1.97 -11.49 17.54
N HIS A 86 -2.79 -11.09 18.52
CA HIS A 86 -2.63 -9.90 19.34
C HIS A 86 -2.41 -8.62 18.54
N SER A 87 -2.99 -8.55 17.35
CA SER A 87 -3.14 -7.28 16.62
C SER A 87 -4.13 -6.37 17.34
N VAL A 88 -3.90 -5.07 17.21
CA VAL A 88 -4.69 -4.00 17.81
C VAL A 88 -5.10 -3.04 16.70
N HIS A 89 -6.39 -2.76 16.63
CA HIS A 89 -6.96 -1.73 15.76
C HIS A 89 -7.85 -0.82 16.61
N VAL A 90 -7.55 0.47 16.61
CA VAL A 90 -8.31 1.49 17.34
C VAL A 90 -8.76 2.56 16.37
N VAL A 91 -10.06 2.85 16.30
CA VAL A 91 -10.55 4.06 15.63
C VAL A 91 -10.55 5.18 16.67
N ALA A 92 -9.48 5.96 16.72
CA ALA A 92 -9.39 7.14 17.59
C ALA A 92 -10.23 8.25 16.96
N GLY A 93 -11.38 8.57 17.58
CA GLY A 93 -12.34 9.58 17.10
C GLY A 93 -12.43 10.82 17.99
N GLY A 94 -13.27 11.78 17.59
CA GLY A 94 -13.44 13.05 18.29
C GLY A 94 -12.26 14.01 18.10
N LEU A 95 -11.48 13.82 17.04
CA LEU A 95 -10.30 14.62 16.72
C LEU A 95 -10.71 15.86 15.92
N ALA A 96 -9.95 16.94 16.04
CA ALA A 96 -10.10 18.08 15.15
C ALA A 96 -9.61 17.74 13.72
N PRO A 97 -10.25 18.27 12.67
CA PRO A 97 -9.83 18.10 11.28
C PRO A 97 -8.55 18.86 10.95
N ASP A 98 -7.88 18.41 9.89
CA ASP A 98 -6.64 18.98 9.35
C ASP A 98 -5.49 19.11 10.38
N ALA A 99 -5.49 18.27 11.40
CA ALA A 99 -4.59 18.37 12.56
C ALA A 99 -3.61 17.21 12.63
N GLU A 100 -2.39 17.51 13.09
CA GLU A 100 -1.36 16.52 13.41
C GLU A 100 -1.52 16.06 14.86
N TYR A 101 -1.32 14.76 15.09
CA TYR A 101 -1.38 14.13 16.41
C TYR A 101 -0.24 13.14 16.60
N TYR A 102 0.02 12.83 17.85
CA TYR A 102 0.98 11.82 18.28
C TYR A 102 0.26 10.70 19.03
N TYR A 103 0.65 9.44 18.80
CA TYR A 103 0.01 8.29 19.42
C TYR A 103 1.02 7.25 19.91
N ARG A 104 0.62 6.49 20.93
CA ARG A 104 1.40 5.37 21.48
C ARG A 104 0.50 4.33 22.13
N PHE A 105 1.06 3.15 22.36
CA PHE A 105 0.43 2.05 23.07
C PHE A 105 1.21 1.68 24.33
N ARG A 106 0.53 1.05 25.29
CA ARG A 106 1.13 0.49 26.50
C ARG A 106 0.56 -0.90 26.77
N ALA A 107 1.44 -1.87 27.00
CA ALA A 107 1.04 -3.24 27.30
C ALA A 107 2.13 -3.93 28.11
N GLN A 108 1.72 -4.69 29.12
CA GLN A 108 2.62 -5.54 29.91
C GLN A 108 3.86 -4.79 30.48
N GLY A 109 3.66 -3.54 30.92
CA GLY A 109 4.74 -2.70 31.47
C GLY A 109 5.65 -2.03 30.44
N HIS A 110 5.40 -2.22 29.14
CA HIS A 110 6.14 -1.59 28.05
C HIS A 110 5.34 -0.46 27.40
N ILE A 111 6.04 0.49 26.81
CA ILE A 111 5.49 1.57 25.97
C ILE A 111 6.00 1.36 24.55
N SER A 112 5.14 1.49 23.54
CA SER A 112 5.54 1.43 22.14
C SER A 112 6.41 2.63 21.75
N PRO A 113 6.99 2.66 20.53
CA PRO A 113 7.45 3.91 19.94
C PRO A 113 6.31 4.93 19.87
N VAL A 114 6.65 6.20 19.66
CA VAL A 114 5.68 7.26 19.39
C VAL A 114 5.50 7.38 17.88
N GLY A 115 4.25 7.46 17.43
CA GLY A 115 3.91 7.68 16.03
C GLY A 115 3.27 9.04 15.83
N ARG A 116 3.51 9.64 14.67
CA ARG A 116 2.83 10.81 14.14
C ARG A 116 1.71 10.36 13.21
N THR A 117 0.58 11.06 13.27
CA THR A 117 -0.57 10.83 12.40
C THR A 117 -1.27 12.14 12.08
N ARG A 118 -2.24 12.12 11.16
CA ARG A 118 -2.95 13.31 10.70
C ARG A 118 -4.41 12.98 10.34
N THR A 119 -5.34 13.83 10.73
CA THR A 119 -6.74 13.80 10.26
C THR A 119 -6.87 14.51 8.91
N THR A 120 -7.83 14.08 8.09
CA THR A 120 -8.10 14.79 6.84
C THR A 120 -8.73 16.17 7.13
N PRO A 121 -8.71 17.12 6.19
CA PRO A 121 -9.49 18.35 6.32
C PRO A 121 -10.98 18.05 6.39
N ALA A 122 -11.75 18.98 6.98
CA ALA A 122 -13.20 18.94 6.91
C ALA A 122 -13.64 18.93 5.44
N VAL A 123 -14.67 18.13 5.14
CA VAL A 123 -15.06 17.75 3.78
C VAL A 123 -15.43 18.92 2.84
N ASP A 124 -15.74 20.08 3.39
CA ASP A 124 -16.13 21.32 2.71
C ASP A 124 -15.01 22.37 2.65
N THR A 125 -13.84 22.07 3.20
CA THR A 125 -12.66 22.96 3.22
C THR A 125 -11.58 22.46 2.26
N PHE A 126 -10.70 23.34 1.77
CA PHE A 126 -9.53 22.90 1.00
C PHE A 126 -8.39 22.36 1.88
N GLY A 127 -8.34 22.76 3.15
CA GLY A 127 -7.15 22.55 3.99
C GLY A 127 -5.93 23.29 3.44
N ARG A 128 -4.76 22.93 3.95
CA ARG A 128 -3.47 23.33 3.35
C ARG A 128 -3.06 22.40 2.22
N ASP A 129 -2.14 22.87 1.36
CA ASP A 129 -1.39 21.99 0.46
C ASP A 129 -0.76 20.85 1.28
N PHE A 130 -0.89 19.62 0.80
CA PHE A 130 -0.41 18.45 1.54
C PHE A 130 0.55 17.60 0.71
N VAL A 131 1.48 16.96 1.42
CA VAL A 131 2.50 16.10 0.85
C VAL A 131 2.06 14.65 0.97
N MET A 132 1.96 13.95 -0.14
CA MET A 132 1.71 12.50 -0.13
C MET A 132 2.94 11.77 -0.65
N ALA A 133 3.24 10.60 -0.10
CA ALA A 133 4.13 9.64 -0.74
C ALA A 133 3.35 8.40 -1.15
N PHE A 134 3.74 7.75 -2.24
CA PHE A 134 3.20 6.44 -2.59
C PHE A 134 4.27 5.49 -3.10
N ALA A 135 4.07 4.20 -2.81
CA ALA A 135 5.01 3.13 -3.09
C ALA A 135 4.31 1.77 -3.28
N SER A 136 5.06 0.80 -3.77
CA SER A 136 4.66 -0.61 -3.90
C SER A 136 5.92 -1.51 -3.92
N CYS A 137 5.71 -2.82 -3.99
CA CYS A 137 6.75 -3.79 -4.37
C CYS A 137 8.02 -3.72 -3.50
N ALA A 138 7.88 -4.24 -2.27
CA ALA A 138 8.90 -4.20 -1.24
C ALA A 138 9.58 -5.55 -1.01
N HIS A 139 9.96 -6.31 -2.05
CA HIS A 139 10.51 -7.66 -1.86
C HIS A 139 11.69 -7.68 -0.86
N TYR A 140 11.49 -8.37 0.27
CA TYR A 140 12.42 -8.32 1.41
C TYR A 140 13.82 -8.82 1.05
N GLU A 141 13.90 -9.92 0.30
CA GLU A 141 15.19 -10.52 -0.05
C GLU A 141 16.05 -9.65 -0.98
N GLU A 142 15.43 -8.79 -1.81
CA GLU A 142 16.13 -8.11 -2.91
C GLU A 142 16.73 -6.75 -2.53
N ALA A 143 16.42 -6.27 -1.34
CA ALA A 143 16.72 -4.90 -0.92
C ALA A 143 16.74 -4.76 0.59
N TYR A 144 17.56 -3.87 1.12
CA TYR A 144 17.31 -3.16 2.36
C TYR A 144 16.35 -2.00 2.11
N TYR A 145 15.53 -1.66 3.10
CA TYR A 145 14.44 -0.69 2.95
C TYR A 145 14.88 0.77 3.08
N THR A 146 16.04 1.11 2.52
CA THR A 146 16.56 2.47 2.45
C THR A 146 15.52 3.44 1.87
N ALA A 147 14.73 3.04 0.87
CA ALA A 147 13.66 3.88 0.32
C ALA A 147 12.61 4.28 1.36
N TYR A 148 12.23 3.39 2.29
CA TYR A 148 11.31 3.73 3.39
C TYR A 148 11.93 4.70 4.39
N ARG A 149 13.23 4.54 4.73
CA ARG A 149 13.94 5.52 5.56
C ARG A 149 13.87 6.91 4.95
N ARG A 150 14.16 7.01 3.66
CA ARG A 150 14.14 8.28 2.91
C ARG A 150 12.73 8.85 2.79
N MET A 151 11.70 8.00 2.67
CA MET A 151 10.30 8.44 2.71
C MET A 151 9.93 9.02 4.08
N ALA A 152 10.40 8.40 5.17
CA ALA A 152 10.15 8.90 6.51
C ALA A 152 10.79 10.29 6.75
N GLU A 153 12.01 10.50 6.23
CA GLU A 153 12.72 11.79 6.27
C GLU A 153 12.01 12.91 5.49
N ASP A 154 11.33 12.57 4.39
CA ASP A 154 10.50 13.51 3.62
C ASP A 154 9.22 13.93 4.39
N ARG A 155 8.89 13.27 5.52
CA ARG A 155 7.76 13.56 6.43
C ARG A 155 6.42 13.80 5.71
N PRO A 156 5.93 12.86 4.88
CA PRO A 156 4.65 13.02 4.19
C PRO A 156 3.47 13.19 5.18
N ASP A 157 2.39 13.82 4.74
CA ASP A 157 1.12 13.94 5.45
C ASP A 157 0.24 12.68 5.29
N LEU A 158 0.49 11.91 4.22
CA LEU A 158 -0.22 10.68 3.87
C LEU A 158 0.71 9.73 3.09
N VAL A 159 0.66 8.43 3.37
CA VAL A 159 1.34 7.41 2.56
C VAL A 159 0.31 6.49 1.91
N LEU A 160 0.47 6.21 0.62
CA LEU A 160 -0.28 5.15 -0.08
C LEU A 160 0.64 3.95 -0.36
N HIS A 161 0.15 2.74 -0.10
CA HIS A 161 0.82 1.51 -0.54
C HIS A 161 -0.07 0.75 -1.52
N LEU A 162 0.44 0.52 -2.72
CA LEU A 162 -0.35 0.05 -3.88
C LEU A 162 -0.12 -1.44 -4.18
N GLY A 163 0.09 -2.24 -3.15
CA GLY A 163 0.33 -3.68 -3.24
C GLY A 163 1.79 -4.13 -3.23
N ASP A 164 1.98 -5.44 -3.12
CA ASP A 164 3.26 -6.12 -2.92
C ASP A 164 4.02 -5.63 -1.68
N TYR A 165 3.26 -5.45 -0.60
CA TYR A 165 3.81 -5.16 0.72
C TYR A 165 4.63 -6.35 1.22
N ILE A 166 4.15 -7.57 0.96
CA ILE A 166 4.89 -8.82 1.15
C ILE A 166 4.99 -9.57 -0.17
N TYR A 167 5.95 -10.49 -0.23
CA TYR A 167 6.00 -11.56 -1.23
C TYR A 167 5.78 -12.90 -0.52
N GLU A 168 5.29 -13.89 -1.25
CA GLU A 168 4.82 -15.19 -0.77
C GLU A 168 5.88 -16.30 -0.87
N GLY A 169 6.80 -16.19 -1.84
CA GLY A 169 7.80 -17.21 -2.17
C GLY A 169 8.75 -17.60 -1.02
N GLY A 170 9.38 -18.77 -1.13
CA GLY A 170 10.44 -19.22 -0.20
C GLY A 170 11.76 -18.46 -0.37
N PRO A 171 12.82 -18.81 0.39
CA PRO A 171 14.08 -18.10 0.33
C PRO A 171 14.84 -18.34 -0.97
N THR A 172 15.44 -17.29 -1.52
CA THR A 172 16.32 -17.37 -2.70
C THR A 172 17.78 -17.19 -2.31
N ALA A 173 18.62 -18.19 -2.55
CA ALA A 173 20.05 -18.12 -2.21
C ALA A 173 20.76 -16.97 -2.96
N GLY A 174 21.73 -16.34 -2.30
CA GLY A 174 22.53 -15.25 -2.87
C GLY A 174 21.87 -13.86 -2.80
N ARG A 175 20.68 -13.74 -2.22
CA ARG A 175 20.01 -12.47 -1.94
C ARG A 175 20.60 -11.78 -0.70
N VAL A 176 20.40 -10.45 -0.60
CA VAL A 176 20.98 -9.63 0.49
C VAL A 176 20.30 -9.89 1.84
N ARG A 177 19.07 -10.38 1.80
CA ARG A 177 18.31 -10.90 2.95
C ARG A 177 17.58 -12.16 2.52
N LEU A 178 17.07 -12.93 3.48
CA LEU A 178 16.34 -14.17 3.19
C LEU A 178 14.95 -14.17 3.79
N HIS A 179 13.99 -14.72 3.05
CA HIS A 179 12.71 -15.12 3.61
C HIS A 179 12.86 -16.24 4.63
N VAL A 180 11.88 -16.36 5.53
CA VAL A 180 11.84 -17.42 6.55
C VAL A 180 10.81 -18.48 6.16
N GLY A 181 11.30 -19.71 5.99
CA GLY A 181 10.56 -20.90 5.56
C GLY A 181 10.13 -20.85 4.09
N ASP A 182 9.45 -21.91 3.66
CA ASP A 182 9.03 -22.08 2.27
C ASP A 182 7.94 -21.07 1.85
N GLU A 183 7.39 -21.28 0.66
CA GLU A 183 6.25 -20.50 0.18
C GLU A 183 5.08 -20.55 1.19
N ILE A 184 4.50 -19.39 1.50
CA ILE A 184 3.50 -19.25 2.55
C ILE A 184 2.11 -19.70 2.08
N ILE A 185 1.44 -20.52 2.89
CA ILE A 185 0.11 -21.06 2.57
C ILE A 185 -0.84 -20.90 3.76
N SER A 186 -0.38 -21.24 4.96
CA SER A 186 -1.21 -21.22 6.17
C SER A 186 -1.27 -19.82 6.79
N LEU A 187 -2.25 -19.60 7.68
CA LEU A 187 -2.35 -18.36 8.44
C LEU A 187 -1.10 -18.06 9.27
N ALA A 188 -0.47 -19.09 9.83
CA ALA A 188 0.79 -18.94 10.57
C ALA A 188 1.92 -18.45 9.67
N ASP A 189 2.01 -18.98 8.44
CA ASP A 189 3.02 -18.60 7.46
C ASP A 189 2.86 -17.12 7.05
N TYR A 190 1.63 -16.69 6.70
CA TYR A 190 1.36 -15.29 6.37
C TYR A 190 1.64 -14.36 7.55
N ARG A 191 1.19 -14.70 8.77
CA ARG A 191 1.48 -13.92 9.97
C ARG A 191 2.98 -13.76 10.21
N ARG A 192 3.77 -14.82 9.99
CA ARG A 192 5.23 -14.80 10.10
C ARG A 192 5.88 -13.97 8.98
N ARG A 193 5.34 -14.03 7.75
CA ARG A 193 5.82 -13.22 6.62
C ARG A 193 5.61 -11.72 6.86
N TYR A 194 4.42 -11.31 7.28
CA TYR A 194 4.18 -9.91 7.69
C TYR A 194 5.11 -9.50 8.84
N ALA A 195 5.30 -10.37 9.82
CA ALA A 195 6.19 -10.09 10.94
C ALA A 195 7.65 -9.90 10.50
N LEU A 196 8.14 -10.69 9.53
CA LEU A 196 9.47 -10.50 8.93
C LEU A 196 9.60 -9.12 8.30
N TYR A 197 8.67 -8.75 7.41
CA TYR A 197 8.72 -7.47 6.72
C TYR A 197 8.60 -6.30 7.70
N LYS A 198 7.64 -6.37 8.63
CA LYS A 198 7.39 -5.32 9.64
C LYS A 198 8.44 -5.26 10.75
N SER A 199 9.35 -6.22 10.84
CA SER A 199 10.51 -6.14 11.75
C SER A 199 11.61 -5.20 11.26
N ASP A 200 11.54 -4.78 9.99
CA ASP A 200 12.51 -3.85 9.41
C ASP A 200 12.37 -2.44 10.03
N PRO A 201 13.45 -1.84 10.56
CA PRO A 201 13.41 -0.55 11.25
C PRO A 201 13.12 0.64 10.33
N ASP A 202 13.41 0.55 9.03
CA ASP A 202 13.14 1.61 8.07
C ASP A 202 11.68 1.60 7.64
N LEU A 203 11.08 0.41 7.51
CA LEU A 203 9.62 0.28 7.32
C LEU A 203 8.85 0.75 8.56
N GLN A 204 9.32 0.41 9.78
CA GLN A 204 8.71 0.92 11.01
C GLN A 204 8.78 2.45 11.09
N ALA A 205 9.90 3.05 10.69
CA ALA A 205 10.03 4.50 10.63
C ALA A 205 9.02 5.13 9.66
N ALA A 206 8.81 4.53 8.49
CA ALA A 206 7.84 5.02 7.51
C ALA A 206 6.38 4.89 8.00
N HIS A 207 6.03 3.81 8.71
CA HIS A 207 4.71 3.68 9.36
C HIS A 207 4.49 4.68 10.50
N ALA A 208 5.56 5.02 11.23
CA ALA A 208 5.47 5.90 12.38
C ALA A 208 5.31 7.37 12.01
N VAL A 209 5.57 7.80 10.77
CA VAL A 209 5.56 9.23 10.42
C VAL A 209 4.22 9.75 9.89
N ALA A 210 3.34 8.91 9.34
CA ALA A 210 2.13 9.35 8.64
C ALA A 210 1.01 8.29 8.73
N PRO A 211 -0.25 8.66 8.51
CA PRO A 211 -1.30 7.67 8.23
C PRO A 211 -1.08 7.02 6.85
N TRP A 212 -1.34 5.72 6.78
CA TRP A 212 -1.24 4.92 5.56
C TRP A 212 -2.62 4.55 5.01
N VAL A 213 -2.77 4.60 3.69
CA VAL A 213 -3.92 4.06 2.96
C VAL A 213 -3.41 2.95 2.05
N VAL A 214 -3.82 1.72 2.36
CA VAL A 214 -3.24 0.52 1.75
C VAL A 214 -4.26 -0.28 0.96
N VAL A 215 -3.81 -0.84 -0.14
CA VAL A 215 -4.49 -1.88 -0.93
C VAL A 215 -3.45 -2.95 -1.33
N PRO A 216 -3.81 -4.24 -1.38
CA PRO A 216 -2.94 -5.31 -1.82
C PRO A 216 -2.86 -5.33 -3.34
N ASP A 217 -1.83 -5.98 -3.87
CA ASP A 217 -1.81 -6.52 -5.21
C ASP A 217 -1.87 -8.06 -5.14
N ASP A 218 -1.10 -8.77 -5.94
CA ASP A 218 -1.14 -10.23 -6.03
C ASP A 218 -0.30 -10.91 -4.96
N HIS A 219 0.90 -10.42 -4.68
CA HIS A 219 1.87 -11.07 -3.80
C HIS A 219 1.47 -11.09 -2.31
N GLU A 220 0.46 -10.32 -1.90
CA GLU A 220 -0.22 -10.52 -0.62
C GLU A 220 -0.93 -11.87 -0.50
N VAL A 221 -1.16 -12.57 -1.62
CA VAL A 221 -1.74 -13.92 -1.71
C VAL A 221 -0.77 -14.84 -2.46
N GLU A 222 -0.66 -14.66 -3.76
CA GLU A 222 0.19 -15.41 -4.68
C GLU A 222 0.29 -14.62 -5.99
N ASN A 223 1.49 -14.61 -6.57
CA ASN A 223 1.81 -14.01 -7.86
C ASN A 223 0.68 -14.20 -8.88
N ASN A 224 0.31 -13.12 -9.57
CA ASN A 224 -0.69 -13.02 -10.62
C ASN A 224 -2.09 -13.59 -10.28
N VAL A 225 -2.50 -13.64 -9.00
CA VAL A 225 -3.87 -14.08 -8.66
C VAL A 225 -4.95 -13.24 -9.38
N ALA A 226 -6.01 -13.89 -9.86
CA ALA A 226 -7.09 -13.25 -10.60
C ALA A 226 -8.47 -13.71 -10.15
N GLY A 227 -9.07 -12.94 -9.24
CA GLY A 227 -10.35 -13.29 -8.61
C GLY A 227 -10.24 -14.59 -7.84
N ASN A 228 -10.82 -15.66 -8.38
CA ASN A 228 -10.70 -17.01 -7.83
C ASN A 228 -9.67 -17.87 -8.58
N SER A 229 -9.14 -17.41 -9.71
CA SER A 229 -8.11 -18.10 -10.48
C SER A 229 -6.75 -17.95 -9.83
N ARG A 230 -5.97 -19.02 -9.90
CA ARG A 230 -4.61 -19.12 -9.40
C ARG A 230 -3.65 -19.18 -10.60
N SER A 231 -2.57 -18.40 -10.58
CA SER A 231 -1.56 -18.45 -11.66
C SER A 231 -0.57 -19.60 -11.45
N GLY A 232 -0.25 -19.92 -10.20
CA GLY A 232 0.75 -20.92 -9.84
C GLY A 232 0.20 -22.35 -9.84
N ASN A 233 1.04 -23.28 -10.30
CA ASN A 233 0.80 -24.72 -10.19
C ASN A 233 1.62 -25.38 -9.06
N SER A 234 2.51 -24.62 -8.41
CA SER A 234 3.38 -25.10 -7.34
C SER A 234 3.25 -24.18 -6.13
N PRO A 235 3.09 -24.73 -4.91
CA PRO A 235 2.74 -26.12 -4.64
C PRO A 235 1.36 -26.44 -5.22
N ALA A 236 1.06 -27.70 -5.55
CA ALA A 236 -0.27 -28.08 -6.03
C ALA A 236 -1.31 -27.95 -4.89
N LEU A 237 -2.37 -27.18 -5.11
CA LEU A 237 -3.44 -26.96 -4.13
C LEU A 237 -4.77 -27.45 -4.67
N THR A 238 -5.53 -28.17 -3.84
CA THR A 238 -6.96 -28.40 -4.09
C THR A 238 -7.75 -27.08 -3.99
N ALA A 239 -8.96 -27.04 -4.56
CA ALA A 239 -9.82 -25.85 -4.45
C ALA A 239 -10.10 -25.42 -2.99
N ALA A 240 -10.23 -26.39 -2.08
CA ALA A 240 -10.41 -26.12 -0.65
C ALA A 240 -9.15 -25.51 -0.03
N GLN A 241 -7.96 -26.02 -0.36
CA GLN A 241 -6.69 -25.46 0.11
C GLN A 241 -6.43 -24.07 -0.47
N TRP A 242 -6.80 -23.82 -1.73
CA TRP A 242 -6.70 -22.49 -2.33
C TRP A 242 -7.61 -21.47 -1.63
N THR A 243 -8.85 -21.86 -1.35
CA THR A 243 -9.79 -21.04 -0.57
C THR A 243 -9.24 -20.76 0.84
N ALA A 244 -8.64 -21.76 1.47
CA ALA A 244 -8.00 -21.61 2.78
C ALA A 244 -6.79 -20.67 2.74
N ARG A 245 -5.95 -20.74 1.69
CA ARG A 245 -4.81 -19.84 1.48
C ARG A 245 -5.26 -18.38 1.35
N ARG A 246 -6.28 -18.10 0.53
CA ARG A 246 -6.84 -16.74 0.40
C ARG A 246 -7.45 -16.23 1.70
N THR A 247 -8.16 -17.09 2.43
CA THR A 247 -8.71 -16.76 3.75
C THR A 247 -7.59 -16.40 4.74
N ALA A 248 -6.51 -17.19 4.75
CA ALA A 248 -5.33 -16.93 5.56
C ALA A 248 -4.63 -15.62 5.19
N ALA A 249 -4.43 -15.37 3.89
CA ALA A 249 -3.80 -14.18 3.35
C ALA A 249 -4.54 -12.90 3.76
N PHE A 250 -5.86 -12.83 3.51
CA PHE A 250 -6.65 -11.64 3.83
C PHE A 250 -6.84 -11.43 5.33
N ARG A 251 -6.93 -12.51 6.12
CA ARG A 251 -6.89 -12.41 7.58
C ARG A 251 -5.57 -11.80 8.06
N ALA A 252 -4.44 -12.32 7.59
CA ALA A 252 -3.13 -11.80 7.98
C ALA A 252 -2.91 -10.36 7.47
N TYR A 253 -3.41 -10.00 6.28
CA TYR A 253 -3.38 -8.64 5.76
C TYR A 253 -4.10 -7.69 6.73
N TYR A 254 -5.34 -7.99 7.10
CA TYR A 254 -6.10 -7.18 8.06
C TYR A 254 -5.39 -7.06 9.42
N GLU A 255 -4.88 -8.17 9.96
CA GLU A 255 -4.16 -8.21 11.24
C GLU A 255 -2.89 -7.33 11.25
N ASN A 256 -2.30 -7.03 10.09
CA ASN A 256 -1.01 -6.33 9.98
C ASN A 256 -1.09 -4.96 9.28
N MET A 257 -2.29 -4.50 8.91
CA MET A 257 -2.55 -3.21 8.26
C MET A 257 -3.45 -2.30 9.10
N PRO A 258 -3.23 -0.96 9.09
CA PRO A 258 -4.02 -0.01 9.86
C PRO A 258 -5.37 0.31 9.18
N LEU A 259 -6.22 -0.71 9.04
CA LEU A 259 -7.51 -0.64 8.38
C LEU A 259 -8.66 -0.43 9.37
N ARG A 260 -9.74 0.18 8.89
CA ARG A 260 -10.98 0.31 9.67
C ARG A 260 -11.67 -1.06 9.86
N PRO A 261 -12.49 -1.23 10.91
CA PRO A 261 -13.29 -2.45 11.11
C PRO A 261 -14.22 -2.79 9.94
N THR A 262 -14.60 -1.81 9.12
CA THR A 262 -15.35 -2.02 7.88
C THR A 262 -14.59 -2.85 6.85
N SER A 263 -13.27 -2.99 6.99
CA SER A 263 -12.37 -3.84 6.18
C SER A 263 -12.06 -5.18 6.85
N THR A 264 -12.85 -5.61 7.85
CA THR A 264 -12.70 -6.95 8.42
C THR A 264 -13.00 -8.00 7.33
N PRO A 265 -12.11 -8.99 7.11
CA PRO A 265 -12.32 -10.01 6.09
C PRO A 265 -13.46 -10.97 6.46
N SER A 266 -14.12 -11.50 5.43
CA SER A 266 -15.14 -12.54 5.54
C SER A 266 -14.78 -13.69 4.61
N GLY A 267 -14.22 -14.75 5.19
CA GLY A 267 -13.70 -15.89 4.42
C GLY A 267 -12.55 -15.47 3.48
N ALA A 268 -12.63 -15.86 2.21
CA ALA A 268 -11.63 -15.57 1.19
C ALA A 268 -11.83 -14.21 0.49
N SER A 269 -12.44 -13.23 1.17
CA SER A 269 -12.63 -11.87 0.64
C SER A 269 -12.48 -10.82 1.74
N ILE A 270 -12.09 -9.61 1.33
CA ILE A 270 -11.89 -8.46 2.21
C ILE A 270 -12.33 -7.17 1.49
N PRO A 271 -13.16 -6.30 2.09
CA PRO A 271 -13.61 -5.08 1.42
C PRO A 271 -12.54 -3.98 1.52
N LEU A 272 -11.80 -3.79 0.44
CA LEU A 272 -10.63 -2.90 0.39
C LEU A 272 -10.76 -1.71 -0.55
N PHE A 273 -11.54 -1.81 -1.63
CA PHE A 273 -11.81 -0.61 -2.41
C PHE A 273 -12.65 0.37 -1.58
N ARG A 274 -12.18 1.61 -1.46
CA ARG A 274 -12.77 2.61 -0.57
C ARG A 274 -12.37 4.03 -0.96
N ARG A 275 -13.10 5.01 -0.43
CA ARG A 275 -12.90 6.43 -0.74
C ARG A 275 -12.40 7.19 0.47
N ILE A 276 -11.34 7.96 0.30
CA ILE A 276 -10.85 8.91 1.30
C ILE A 276 -10.98 10.32 0.73
N ARG A 277 -11.65 11.21 1.46
CA ARG A 277 -11.79 12.63 1.08
C ARG A 277 -10.78 13.47 1.84
N TRP A 278 -9.95 14.20 1.12
CA TRP A 278 -9.02 15.18 1.66
C TRP A 278 -9.60 16.58 1.45
N GLY A 279 -10.62 16.90 2.25
CA GLY A 279 -11.44 18.09 2.04
C GLY A 279 -12.02 18.18 0.63
N ARG A 280 -11.93 19.36 0.04
CA ARG A 280 -12.24 19.69 -1.35
C ARG A 280 -11.02 19.64 -2.26
N LEU A 281 -9.86 19.29 -1.73
CA LEU A 281 -8.63 19.29 -2.51
C LEU A 281 -8.51 18.01 -3.33
N ALA A 282 -8.60 16.85 -2.70
CA ALA A 282 -8.46 15.56 -3.38
C ALA A 282 -9.47 14.53 -2.89
N THR A 283 -9.92 13.68 -3.81
CA THR A 283 -10.67 12.46 -3.51
C THR A 283 -9.86 11.27 -3.98
N PHE A 284 -9.49 10.41 -3.02
CA PHE A 284 -8.81 9.16 -3.31
C PHE A 284 -9.83 8.04 -3.50
N HIS A 285 -9.90 7.50 -4.71
CA HIS A 285 -10.65 6.29 -5.04
C HIS A 285 -9.66 5.12 -5.05
N MET A 286 -9.52 4.44 -3.93
CA MET A 286 -8.62 3.29 -3.80
C MET A 286 -9.31 2.06 -4.37
N LEU A 287 -8.67 1.41 -5.34
CA LEU A 287 -9.21 0.24 -6.04
C LEU A 287 -8.62 -1.07 -5.50
N ASP A 288 -9.39 -2.13 -5.68
CA ASP A 288 -8.91 -3.50 -5.68
C ASP A 288 -9.00 -4.05 -7.10
N THR A 289 -7.86 -4.32 -7.73
CA THR A 289 -7.83 -4.88 -9.10
C THR A 289 -7.47 -6.35 -9.12
N ARG A 290 -7.60 -7.07 -7.99
CA ARG A 290 -7.26 -8.50 -7.88
C ARG A 290 -8.44 -9.37 -7.47
N GLN A 291 -9.24 -8.98 -6.47
CA GLN A 291 -10.32 -9.84 -5.94
C GLN A 291 -11.47 -10.09 -6.91
N PHE A 292 -11.67 -9.21 -7.90
CA PHE A 292 -12.86 -9.21 -8.75
C PHE A 292 -12.56 -9.31 -10.26
N ARG A 293 -11.28 -9.34 -10.63
CA ARG A 293 -10.86 -9.42 -12.03
C ARG A 293 -11.18 -10.78 -12.63
N ASN A 294 -11.44 -10.82 -13.93
CA ASN A 294 -11.38 -12.07 -14.68
C ASN A 294 -9.93 -12.56 -14.78
N ASP A 295 -9.74 -13.86 -15.00
CA ASP A 295 -8.45 -14.49 -15.27
C ASP A 295 -7.71 -13.82 -16.44
N GLN A 296 -6.38 -13.70 -16.39
CA GLN A 296 -5.58 -13.05 -17.42
C GLN A 296 -5.84 -13.70 -18.79
N ALA A 297 -5.91 -12.88 -19.84
CA ALA A 297 -6.28 -13.37 -21.17
C ALA A 297 -5.12 -14.17 -21.80
N CYS A 298 -5.45 -15.15 -22.64
CA CYS A 298 -4.49 -15.91 -23.43
C CYS A 298 -3.30 -16.48 -22.64
N ASP A 299 -3.51 -17.07 -21.45
CA ASP A 299 -2.46 -17.64 -20.58
C ASP A 299 -1.39 -16.62 -20.13
N ASP A 300 -1.81 -15.39 -19.85
CA ASP A 300 -1.02 -14.31 -19.24
C ASP A 300 0.27 -13.92 -20.00
N GLY A 301 1.13 -13.05 -19.45
CA GLY A 301 2.40 -12.63 -20.03
C GLY A 301 2.26 -11.56 -21.12
N TRP A 302 3.35 -11.35 -21.87
CA TRP A 302 3.44 -10.29 -22.88
C TRP A 302 3.14 -10.82 -24.28
N LYS A 303 1.97 -10.50 -24.83
CA LYS A 303 1.52 -11.00 -26.13
C LYS A 303 0.48 -10.12 -26.79
N VAL A 304 0.23 -10.37 -28.08
CA VAL A 304 -0.96 -9.90 -28.78
C VAL A 304 -2.10 -10.88 -28.53
N CYS A 305 -3.21 -10.41 -27.97
CA CYS A 305 -4.35 -11.25 -27.60
C CYS A 305 -5.66 -10.50 -27.92
N SER A 306 -6.50 -11.11 -28.77
CA SER A 306 -7.82 -10.57 -29.11
C SER A 306 -8.77 -10.60 -27.92
N ASP A 307 -8.60 -11.57 -27.02
CA ASP A 307 -9.48 -11.71 -25.86
C ASP A 307 -9.37 -10.52 -24.91
N ALA A 308 -8.25 -9.79 -24.92
CA ALA A 308 -8.11 -8.55 -24.17
C ALA A 308 -9.11 -7.45 -24.58
N ASP A 309 -9.73 -7.54 -25.76
CA ASP A 309 -10.76 -6.62 -26.26
C ASP A 309 -12.19 -7.06 -25.93
N LEU A 310 -12.39 -8.25 -25.33
CA LEU A 310 -13.73 -8.75 -25.04
C LEU A 310 -14.47 -7.83 -24.06
N ALA A 311 -15.65 -7.36 -24.48
CA ALA A 311 -16.47 -6.43 -23.69
C ALA A 311 -16.88 -7.00 -22.33
N SER A 312 -17.01 -8.31 -22.22
CA SER A 312 -17.36 -9.02 -20.98
C SER A 312 -16.24 -9.05 -19.94
N ARG A 313 -15.00 -8.75 -20.32
CA ARG A 313 -13.88 -8.77 -19.38
C ARG A 313 -13.86 -7.53 -18.49
N SER A 314 -13.49 -7.74 -17.23
CA SER A 314 -13.42 -6.73 -16.20
C SER A 314 -12.24 -6.99 -15.28
N ILE A 315 -11.58 -5.89 -14.87
CA ILE A 315 -10.53 -5.92 -13.85
C ILE A 315 -11.07 -5.54 -12.46
N THR A 316 -12.05 -4.62 -12.41
CA THR A 316 -12.66 -4.13 -11.18
C THR A 316 -13.89 -4.93 -10.75
N GLY A 317 -14.50 -5.68 -11.66
CA GLY A 317 -15.86 -6.20 -11.48
C GLY A 317 -16.93 -5.10 -11.57
N GLY A 318 -18.18 -5.50 -11.85
CA GLY A 318 -19.29 -4.57 -12.05
C GLY A 318 -19.60 -3.63 -10.88
N PRO A 319 -19.67 -4.12 -9.63
CA PRO A 319 -19.97 -3.27 -8.47
C PRO A 319 -18.93 -2.16 -8.23
N GLN A 320 -17.64 -2.49 -8.32
CA GLN A 320 -16.57 -1.51 -8.11
C GLN A 320 -16.44 -0.53 -9.29
N GLU A 321 -16.67 -0.99 -10.53
CA GLU A 321 -16.75 -0.10 -11.70
C GLU A 321 -17.86 0.95 -11.52
N THR A 322 -19.06 0.51 -11.10
CA THR A 322 -20.20 1.40 -10.81
C THR A 322 -19.86 2.37 -9.68
N TRP A 323 -19.34 1.87 -8.56
CA TRP A 323 -18.93 2.68 -7.40
C TRP A 323 -17.89 3.76 -7.74
N LEU A 324 -16.93 3.44 -8.62
CA LEU A 324 -15.91 4.38 -9.08
C LEU A 324 -16.57 5.50 -9.89
N LEU A 325 -17.34 5.11 -10.91
CA LEU A 325 -18.00 6.06 -11.80
C LEU A 325 -19.01 6.95 -11.06
N ASP A 326 -19.77 6.40 -10.13
CA ASP A 326 -20.70 7.18 -9.29
C ASP A 326 -19.95 8.19 -8.42
N GLY A 327 -18.78 7.80 -7.89
CA GLY A 327 -17.92 8.69 -7.13
C GLY A 327 -17.36 9.85 -7.96
N LEU A 328 -16.91 9.55 -9.18
CA LEU A 328 -16.39 10.57 -10.11
C LEU A 328 -17.46 11.59 -10.51
N ASN A 329 -18.73 11.18 -10.52
CA ASN A 329 -19.87 12.07 -10.80
C ASN A 329 -20.16 13.06 -9.66
N GLN A 330 -19.62 12.84 -8.46
CA GLN A 330 -19.89 13.70 -7.31
C GLN A 330 -19.00 14.95 -7.28
N HIS A 331 -17.86 14.94 -8.00
CA HIS A 331 -16.91 16.06 -8.05
C HIS A 331 -16.52 16.58 -6.66
N PHE A 332 -16.23 15.66 -5.74
CA PHE A 332 -16.01 15.98 -4.33
C PHE A 332 -14.78 16.88 -4.08
N GLY A 333 -13.79 16.88 -4.96
CA GLY A 333 -12.61 17.74 -4.85
C GLY A 333 -12.00 18.11 -6.19
N THR A 334 -10.95 18.93 -6.15
CA THR A 334 -10.21 19.37 -7.35
C THR A 334 -9.57 18.19 -8.07
N TRP A 335 -8.97 17.26 -7.33
CA TRP A 335 -8.24 16.11 -7.86
C TRP A 335 -9.02 14.82 -7.60
N ASP A 336 -9.32 14.07 -8.66
CA ASP A 336 -9.81 12.69 -8.56
C ASP A 336 -8.63 11.74 -8.72
N ILE A 337 -8.13 11.24 -7.60
CA ILE A 337 -6.95 10.39 -7.55
C ILE A 337 -7.39 8.93 -7.45
N ILE A 338 -7.04 8.12 -8.44
CA ILE A 338 -7.35 6.68 -8.47
C ILE A 338 -6.08 5.94 -8.03
N GLY A 339 -6.07 5.41 -6.81
CA GLY A 339 -4.97 4.58 -6.31
C GLY A 339 -5.21 3.12 -6.63
N GLN A 340 -4.34 2.49 -7.42
CA GLN A 340 -4.51 1.13 -7.90
C GLN A 340 -3.18 0.45 -8.22
N GLN A 341 -3.22 -0.81 -8.60
CA GLN A 341 -2.07 -1.71 -8.58
C GLN A 341 -1.29 -1.70 -9.90
N VAL A 342 -1.94 -2.03 -11.03
CA VAL A 342 -1.27 -2.44 -12.28
C VAL A 342 -1.28 -1.37 -13.36
N PHE A 343 -0.33 -1.40 -14.30
CA PHE A 343 -0.15 -0.37 -15.33
C PHE A 343 -1.43 -0.01 -16.12
N PHE A 344 -1.86 1.25 -16.06
CA PHE A 344 -3.13 1.74 -16.61
C PHE A 344 -3.02 2.22 -18.06
N ALA A 345 -2.04 3.06 -18.40
CA ALA A 345 -1.86 3.53 -19.77
C ALA A 345 -1.53 2.38 -20.73
N ARG A 346 -1.73 2.58 -22.04
CA ARG A 346 -1.26 1.61 -23.04
C ARG A 346 0.26 1.45 -22.96
N ARG A 347 0.77 0.24 -22.91
CA ARG A 347 2.20 -0.05 -22.92
C ARG A 347 2.49 -1.31 -23.71
N PHE A 348 2.94 -1.13 -24.95
CA PHE A 348 3.32 -2.21 -25.84
C PHE A 348 4.82 -2.34 -26.00
N ASN A 349 5.31 -3.56 -26.16
CA ASN A 349 6.66 -3.87 -26.62
C ASN A 349 6.59 -4.64 -27.95
N SER A 350 7.72 -5.21 -28.39
CA SER A 350 7.79 -6.02 -29.61
C SER A 350 6.94 -7.30 -29.60
N THR A 351 6.55 -7.81 -28.43
CA THR A 351 5.73 -9.04 -28.30
C THR A 351 4.25 -8.74 -28.11
N GLY A 352 3.87 -7.51 -27.75
CA GLY A 352 2.49 -7.08 -27.55
C GLY A 352 2.34 -6.34 -26.22
N ALA A 353 1.34 -6.71 -25.43
CA ALA A 353 1.03 -6.06 -24.17
C ALA A 353 1.03 -7.03 -22.99
N SER A 354 1.20 -6.51 -21.77
CA SER A 354 1.03 -7.29 -20.54
C SER A 354 -0.44 -7.67 -20.36
N MET A 355 -0.73 -8.97 -20.30
CA MET A 355 -2.07 -9.50 -20.02
C MET A 355 -2.48 -9.37 -18.56
N ASP A 356 -1.52 -9.11 -17.67
CA ASP A 356 -1.81 -8.85 -16.25
C ASP A 356 -2.13 -7.37 -15.93
N SER A 357 -1.78 -6.46 -16.85
CA SER A 357 -2.04 -5.02 -16.71
C SER A 357 -3.37 -4.61 -17.37
N TRP A 358 -3.73 -3.32 -17.36
CA TRP A 358 -4.97 -2.86 -18.00
C TRP A 358 -5.03 -3.08 -19.52
N ASP A 359 -3.90 -3.33 -20.18
CA ASP A 359 -3.88 -3.76 -21.59
C ASP A 359 -4.40 -5.19 -21.82
N GLY A 360 -4.48 -6.03 -20.79
CA GLY A 360 -5.20 -7.31 -20.81
C GLY A 360 -6.72 -7.17 -20.64
N TYR A 361 -7.20 -5.95 -20.35
CA TYR A 361 -8.60 -5.62 -20.04
C TYR A 361 -9.02 -4.32 -20.75
N ARG A 362 -8.71 -4.20 -22.04
CA ARG A 362 -8.87 -2.95 -22.82
C ARG A 362 -10.30 -2.43 -22.81
N ALA A 363 -11.30 -3.31 -22.90
CA ALA A 363 -12.70 -2.92 -22.80
C ALA A 363 -13.06 -2.37 -21.40
N SER A 364 -12.51 -2.96 -20.33
CA SER A 364 -12.71 -2.46 -18.96
C SER A 364 -12.06 -1.10 -18.76
N ARG A 365 -10.84 -0.90 -19.28
CA ARG A 365 -10.17 0.42 -19.27
C ARG A 365 -11.00 1.46 -20.02
N ALA A 366 -11.50 1.11 -21.20
CA ALA A 366 -12.31 2.00 -22.03
C ALA A 366 -13.58 2.46 -21.32
N ARG A 367 -14.30 1.57 -20.62
CA ARG A 367 -15.50 1.95 -19.84
C ARG A 367 -15.20 2.97 -18.74
N ILE A 368 -14.06 2.83 -18.04
CA ILE A 368 -13.64 3.79 -17.02
C ILE A 368 -13.25 5.13 -17.64
N GLN A 369 -12.40 5.11 -18.67
CA GLN A 369 -11.96 6.34 -19.35
C GLN A 369 -13.15 7.10 -19.97
N GLN A 370 -14.02 6.40 -20.70
CA GLN A 370 -15.24 7.00 -21.26
C GLN A 370 -16.20 7.46 -20.15
N GLY A 371 -16.30 6.69 -19.07
CA GLY A 371 -17.16 7.00 -17.94
C GLY A 371 -16.76 8.30 -17.23
N TRP A 372 -15.46 8.57 -17.07
CA TRP A 372 -15.00 9.83 -16.47
C TRP A 372 -15.06 11.01 -17.45
N ILE A 373 -14.86 10.77 -18.75
CA ILE A 373 -15.05 11.81 -19.78
C ILE A 373 -16.50 12.27 -19.81
N ALA A 374 -17.44 11.30 -19.82
CA ALA A 374 -18.87 11.57 -19.87
C ALA A 374 -19.38 12.36 -18.64
N ARG A 375 -18.69 12.22 -17.51
CA ARG A 375 -18.99 12.94 -16.25
C ARG A 375 -18.28 14.29 -16.16
N GLY A 376 -17.41 14.64 -17.10
CA GLY A 376 -16.61 15.86 -17.02
C GLY A 376 -15.65 15.85 -15.83
N THR A 377 -15.10 14.68 -15.47
CA THR A 377 -14.10 14.57 -14.40
C THR A 377 -12.92 15.50 -14.70
N ARG A 378 -12.68 16.46 -13.80
CA ARG A 378 -11.81 17.61 -14.06
C ARG A 378 -10.33 17.24 -14.13
N ASN A 379 -9.84 16.51 -13.13
CA ASN A 379 -8.42 16.16 -13.01
C ASN A 379 -8.23 14.69 -12.57
N PRO A 380 -8.48 13.71 -13.46
CA PRO A 380 -8.23 12.31 -13.13
C PRO A 380 -6.72 12.01 -13.13
N VAL A 381 -6.21 11.55 -11.99
CA VAL A 381 -4.82 11.12 -11.80
C VAL A 381 -4.80 9.67 -11.33
N VAL A 382 -4.15 8.79 -12.07
CA VAL A 382 -3.97 7.38 -11.71
C VAL A 382 -2.62 7.19 -11.04
N LEU A 383 -2.60 6.52 -9.89
CA LEU A 383 -1.39 6.11 -9.19
C LEU A 383 -1.25 4.59 -9.31
N THR A 384 -0.03 4.13 -9.61
CA THR A 384 0.22 2.74 -10.01
C THR A 384 1.50 2.20 -9.37
N GLY A 385 1.55 0.89 -9.12
CA GLY A 385 2.72 0.11 -8.68
C GLY A 385 3.12 -1.00 -9.66
N ASP A 386 3.25 -2.24 -9.15
CA ASP A 386 3.47 -3.51 -9.88
C ASP A 386 4.78 -3.62 -10.69
N VAL A 387 5.02 -2.72 -11.65
CA VAL A 387 5.99 -2.94 -12.74
C VAL A 387 7.46 -2.68 -12.39
N HIS A 388 7.79 -2.51 -11.11
CA HIS A 388 9.15 -2.33 -10.55
C HIS A 388 10.00 -1.20 -11.17
N ARG A 389 9.39 -0.28 -11.93
CA ARG A 389 10.03 0.81 -12.66
C ARG A 389 9.15 2.04 -12.54
N ALA A 390 9.76 3.21 -12.46
CA ALA A 390 8.99 4.46 -12.40
C ALA A 390 8.59 4.89 -13.81
N TRP A 391 7.36 5.38 -13.96
CA TRP A 391 6.85 5.94 -15.22
C TRP A 391 5.96 7.16 -14.95
N ALA A 392 5.85 8.03 -15.95
CA ALA A 392 4.87 9.10 -15.97
C ALA A 392 4.27 9.16 -17.37
N ASN A 393 2.94 9.09 -17.46
CA ASN A 393 2.23 8.89 -18.72
C ASN A 393 1.09 9.91 -18.89
N ASP A 394 0.90 10.37 -20.13
CA ASP A 394 -0.36 11.01 -20.52
C ASP A 394 -1.39 9.93 -20.82
N LEU A 395 -2.61 10.06 -20.29
CA LEU A 395 -3.72 9.19 -20.65
C LEU A 395 -4.44 9.77 -21.86
N LYS A 396 -4.55 8.98 -22.93
CA LYS A 396 -5.13 9.43 -24.21
C LYS A 396 -6.58 8.96 -24.34
N ALA A 397 -7.43 9.80 -24.94
CA ALA A 397 -8.80 9.41 -25.32
C ALA A 397 -8.79 8.28 -26.36
N ASP A 398 -7.82 8.33 -27.27
CA ASP A 398 -7.54 7.28 -28.24
C ASP A 398 -6.02 7.12 -28.37
N TYR A 399 -5.49 5.99 -27.92
CA TYR A 399 -4.07 5.71 -28.02
C TYR A 399 -3.60 5.42 -29.47
N ALA A 400 -4.50 5.04 -30.38
CA ALA A 400 -4.16 4.83 -31.79
C ALA A 400 -3.87 6.16 -32.52
N ASN A 401 -4.42 7.27 -32.01
CA ASN A 401 -4.16 8.61 -32.50
C ASN A 401 -3.34 9.42 -31.47
N PRO A 402 -2.02 9.62 -31.66
CA PRO A 402 -1.20 10.41 -30.74
C PRO A 402 -1.68 11.86 -30.53
N ALA A 403 -2.40 12.43 -31.51
CA ALA A 403 -2.98 13.76 -31.44
C ALA A 403 -4.36 13.81 -30.75
N SER A 404 -4.90 12.67 -30.29
CA SER A 404 -6.14 12.63 -29.52
C SER A 404 -6.01 13.44 -28.23
N ALA A 405 -7.14 13.81 -27.61
CA ALA A 405 -7.12 14.54 -26.35
C ALA A 405 -6.38 13.74 -25.26
N THR A 406 -5.56 14.45 -24.47
CA THR A 406 -5.13 13.94 -23.17
C THR A 406 -6.30 14.10 -22.19
N ILE A 407 -6.63 13.05 -21.46
CA ILE A 407 -7.82 12.95 -20.61
C ILE A 407 -7.50 12.66 -19.15
N GLY A 408 -6.21 12.63 -18.80
CA GLY A 408 -5.72 12.35 -17.46
C GLY A 408 -4.22 12.08 -17.44
N THR A 409 -3.71 11.76 -16.27
CA THR A 409 -2.29 11.47 -16.04
C THR A 409 -2.14 10.20 -15.24
N GLU A 410 -1.13 9.39 -15.55
CA GLU A 410 -0.72 8.27 -14.71
C GLU A 410 0.69 8.49 -14.16
N LEU A 411 0.83 8.27 -12.86
CA LEU A 411 2.10 8.31 -12.13
C LEU A 411 2.37 6.91 -11.57
N VAL A 412 3.40 6.26 -12.08
CA VAL A 412 3.76 4.88 -11.72
C VAL A 412 4.97 4.93 -10.79
N ALA A 413 4.81 4.50 -9.54
CA ALA A 413 5.92 4.34 -8.64
C ALA A 413 6.80 3.18 -9.10
N THR A 414 8.12 3.35 -8.95
CA THR A 414 9.00 2.19 -8.93
C THR A 414 8.76 1.37 -7.65
N SER A 415 9.41 0.23 -7.57
CA SER A 415 9.46 -0.60 -6.37
C SER A 415 10.31 0.02 -5.27
N VAL A 416 9.91 -0.25 -4.03
CA VAL A 416 10.74 0.01 -2.84
C VAL A 416 12.03 -0.82 -2.89
N GLY A 417 11.93 -2.07 -3.33
CA GLY A 417 13.06 -3.00 -3.32
C GLY A 417 13.07 -4.04 -4.44
N SER A 418 11.89 -4.41 -4.97
CA SER A 418 11.78 -5.45 -5.98
C SER A 418 12.54 -5.09 -7.28
N GLY A 419 13.29 -6.04 -7.84
CA GLY A 419 14.21 -5.85 -8.98
C GLY A 419 15.61 -5.38 -8.61
N GLY A 420 15.97 -5.28 -7.32
CA GLY A 420 17.31 -4.92 -6.84
C GLY A 420 17.73 -3.48 -7.20
N ASP A 421 19.03 -3.20 -7.33
CA ASP A 421 19.55 -1.83 -7.56
C ASP A 421 19.08 -1.17 -8.87
N GLY A 422 18.76 -2.01 -9.87
CA GLY A 422 18.53 -1.60 -11.25
C GLY A 422 19.67 -0.76 -11.83
N ASP A 423 19.33 0.23 -12.64
CA ASP A 423 20.32 1.06 -13.34
C ASP A 423 19.85 2.51 -13.49
N ALA A 424 20.76 3.38 -13.94
CA ALA A 424 20.51 4.81 -14.10
C ALA A 424 19.77 5.17 -15.41
N SER A 425 19.27 4.19 -16.18
CA SER A 425 18.58 4.45 -17.44
C SER A 425 17.30 5.23 -17.21
N THR A 426 17.13 6.27 -18.02
CA THR A 426 15.91 7.05 -18.14
C THR A 426 15.35 7.04 -19.57
N ALA A 427 15.91 6.20 -20.45
CA ALA A 427 15.41 6.04 -21.80
C ALA A 427 14.08 5.30 -21.77
N VAL A 428 13.03 5.90 -22.34
CA VAL A 428 11.70 5.29 -22.41
C VAL A 428 11.75 4.11 -23.39
N PRO A 429 11.53 2.86 -22.95
CA PRO A 429 11.46 1.71 -23.84
C PRO A 429 10.30 1.85 -24.84
N ASP A 430 10.50 1.38 -26.07
CA ASP A 430 9.47 1.33 -27.11
C ASP A 430 8.74 2.68 -27.34
N GLN A 431 9.46 3.79 -27.18
CA GLN A 431 8.86 5.14 -27.19
C GLN A 431 8.12 5.47 -28.49
N ALA A 432 8.59 4.99 -29.64
CA ALA A 432 7.92 5.20 -30.93
C ALA A 432 6.52 4.59 -30.97
N THR A 433 6.33 3.43 -30.34
CA THR A 433 5.03 2.73 -30.21
C THR A 433 4.15 3.34 -29.11
N ASN A 434 4.78 3.97 -28.12
CA ASN A 434 4.13 4.51 -26.93
C ASN A 434 4.48 5.99 -26.68
N PRO A 435 4.15 6.90 -27.61
CA PRO A 435 4.57 8.31 -27.53
C PRO A 435 3.97 9.08 -26.35
N HIS A 436 2.96 8.52 -25.68
CA HIS A 436 2.34 9.07 -24.48
C HIS A 436 3.09 8.73 -23.18
N LEU A 437 4.04 7.79 -23.20
CA LEU A 437 4.93 7.52 -22.07
C LEU A 437 6.04 8.57 -22.06
N LYS A 438 6.09 9.41 -21.01
CA LYS A 438 6.95 10.60 -20.96
C LYS A 438 8.19 10.43 -20.08
N PHE A 439 8.18 9.42 -19.21
CA PHE A 439 9.26 9.17 -18.27
C PHE A 439 9.43 7.68 -18.00
N TYR A 440 10.68 7.30 -17.75
CA TYR A 440 11.09 5.99 -17.30
C TYR A 440 12.23 6.14 -16.29
N SER A 441 12.26 5.32 -15.25
CA SER A 441 13.48 5.11 -14.45
C SER A 441 13.55 3.68 -13.90
N ASN A 442 14.76 3.12 -13.94
CA ASN A 442 15.10 1.82 -13.38
C ASN A 442 15.83 1.92 -12.02
N ARG A 443 15.66 2.99 -11.25
CA ARG A 443 16.09 3.01 -9.84
C ARG A 443 14.93 2.72 -8.91
N ARG A 444 15.21 2.23 -7.70
CA ARG A 444 14.24 1.96 -6.64
C ARG A 444 13.93 3.24 -5.86
N GLY A 445 12.79 3.28 -5.19
CA GLY A 445 12.35 4.47 -4.46
C GLY A 445 10.84 4.57 -4.28
N TYR A 446 10.32 5.79 -4.43
CA TYR A 446 8.92 6.12 -4.25
C TYR A 446 8.58 7.41 -5.02
N VAL A 447 7.30 7.78 -5.07
CA VAL A 447 6.89 9.06 -5.64
C VAL A 447 6.36 9.94 -4.51
N ARG A 448 6.87 11.17 -4.43
CA ARG A 448 6.37 12.20 -3.53
C ARG A 448 5.55 13.20 -4.34
N THR A 449 4.37 13.53 -3.87
CA THR A 449 3.56 14.60 -4.46
C THR A 449 3.38 15.75 -3.49
N THR A 450 3.22 16.95 -4.04
CA THR A 450 2.68 18.12 -3.35
C THR A 450 1.41 18.51 -4.08
N ILE A 451 0.28 18.42 -3.38
CA ILE A 451 -1.05 18.62 -3.97
C ILE A 451 -1.59 19.93 -3.41
N GLY A 452 -1.90 20.86 -4.30
CA GLY A 452 -2.52 22.15 -3.98
C GLY A 452 -3.69 22.44 -4.91
N GLN A 453 -4.36 23.57 -4.69
CA GLN A 453 -5.61 23.89 -5.41
C GLN A 453 -5.43 24.07 -6.91
N THR A 454 -4.26 24.57 -7.34
CA THR A 454 -4.01 24.91 -8.74
C THR A 454 -3.10 23.90 -9.44
N GLN A 455 -2.38 23.06 -8.68
CA GLN A 455 -1.46 22.10 -9.28
C GLN A 455 -1.19 20.89 -8.36
N LEU A 456 -0.86 19.78 -9.00
CA LEU A 456 -0.25 18.61 -8.39
C LEU A 456 1.18 18.49 -8.93
N ARG A 457 2.17 18.60 -8.05
CA ARG A 457 3.58 18.31 -8.37
C ARG A 457 3.90 16.87 -7.98
N ALA A 458 4.58 16.13 -8.85
CA ALA A 458 5.09 14.79 -8.60
C ALA A 458 6.62 14.76 -8.75
N ASP A 459 7.32 14.40 -7.69
CA ASP A 459 8.76 14.18 -7.64
C ASP A 459 9.03 12.67 -7.58
N PHE A 460 9.73 12.14 -8.58
CA PHE A 460 10.17 10.75 -8.62
C PHE A 460 11.46 10.61 -7.81
N ARG A 461 11.34 10.07 -6.60
CA ARG A 461 12.39 9.96 -5.59
C ARG A 461 13.05 8.60 -5.73
N ALA A 462 14.37 8.56 -5.95
CA ALA A 462 15.09 7.30 -6.12
C ALA A 462 16.40 7.24 -5.36
N VAL A 463 16.81 6.01 -5.03
CA VAL A 463 18.10 5.69 -4.42
C VAL A 463 18.99 4.95 -5.42
N ALA A 464 20.30 5.15 -5.32
CA ALA A 464 21.25 4.53 -6.24
C ALA A 464 21.50 3.04 -5.97
N THR A 465 21.28 2.58 -4.73
CA THR A 465 21.39 1.17 -4.34
C THR A 465 20.39 0.88 -3.22
N VAL A 466 19.91 -0.36 -3.22
CA VAL A 466 19.12 -0.98 -2.16
C VAL A 466 19.78 -2.26 -1.65
N THR A 467 20.79 -2.80 -2.34
CA THR A 467 21.58 -3.93 -1.84
C THR A 467 22.54 -3.54 -0.70
N GLU A 468 22.70 -2.23 -0.47
CA GLU A 468 23.39 -1.63 0.67
C GLU A 468 22.48 -0.68 1.46
N HIS A 469 22.80 -0.46 2.73
CA HIS A 469 22.09 0.49 3.58
C HIS A 469 22.48 1.94 3.27
N GLY A 470 21.54 2.86 3.48
CA GLY A 470 21.86 4.27 3.69
C GLY A 470 22.14 5.08 2.42
N ALA A 471 21.91 4.53 1.22
CA ALA A 471 21.94 5.31 -0.01
C ALA A 471 21.09 6.60 0.10
N PRO A 472 21.62 7.76 -0.32
CA PRO A 472 20.85 9.00 -0.32
C PRO A 472 19.75 8.96 -1.39
N VAL A 473 18.66 9.67 -1.15
CA VAL A 473 17.58 9.85 -2.14
C VAL A 473 17.84 11.08 -2.99
N THR A 474 17.59 10.97 -4.29
CA THR A 474 17.58 12.09 -5.22
C THR A 474 16.24 12.18 -5.94
N THR A 475 15.89 13.38 -6.41
CA THR A 475 14.76 13.53 -7.33
C THR A 475 15.26 13.32 -8.75
N VAL A 476 14.87 12.21 -9.38
CA VAL A 476 15.30 11.85 -10.74
C VAL A 476 14.58 12.71 -11.78
N LYS A 477 13.29 12.99 -11.55
CA LYS A 477 12.47 13.83 -12.41
C LYS A 477 11.31 14.42 -11.61
N SER A 478 10.89 15.62 -11.99
CA SER A 478 9.67 16.25 -11.50
C SER A 478 8.71 16.53 -12.66
N PHE A 479 7.43 16.37 -12.39
CA PHE A 479 6.34 16.77 -13.27
C PHE A 479 5.30 17.56 -12.50
N VAL A 480 4.54 18.38 -13.22
CA VAL A 480 3.36 19.08 -12.70
C VAL A 480 2.16 18.75 -13.58
N VAL A 481 1.01 18.55 -12.93
CA VAL A 481 -0.31 18.59 -13.56
C VAL A 481 -0.98 19.87 -13.06
N GLN A 482 -1.40 20.74 -13.97
CA GLN A 482 -2.11 21.98 -13.63
C GLN A 482 -3.61 21.69 -13.57
N ASP A 483 -4.31 22.36 -12.65
CA ASP A 483 -5.77 22.24 -12.53
C ASP A 483 -6.46 22.58 -13.86
N GLY A 484 -7.32 21.68 -14.32
CA GLY A 484 -8.08 21.82 -15.56
C GLY A 484 -7.26 21.64 -16.84
N VAL A 485 -5.98 21.24 -16.74
CA VAL A 485 -5.11 20.98 -17.89
C VAL A 485 -4.61 19.54 -17.82
N PRO A 486 -5.30 18.58 -18.44
CA PRO A 486 -4.89 17.17 -18.42
C PRO A 486 -3.51 16.96 -19.05
N GLY A 487 -2.66 16.18 -18.38
CA GLY A 487 -1.35 15.78 -18.89
C GLY A 487 -0.17 16.33 -18.09
N LEU A 488 1.00 15.79 -18.38
CA LEU A 488 2.25 16.08 -17.68
C LEU A 488 2.94 17.32 -18.25
N GLN A 489 3.32 18.23 -17.37
CA GLN A 489 4.19 19.37 -17.69
C GLN A 489 5.54 19.17 -17.00
N ALA A 490 6.63 19.32 -17.75
CA ALA A 490 7.97 19.29 -17.17
C ALA A 490 8.19 20.56 -16.33
N VAL A 491 8.88 20.38 -15.20
CA VAL A 491 9.33 21.47 -14.31
C VAL A 491 10.72 21.95 -14.72
#